data_AF-A0A227JAI6-F1
#
_entry.id   AF-A0A227JAI6-F1
#
_cell.length_a   1.000
_cell.length_b   1.000
_cell.length_c   1.000
_cell.angle_alpha   90.00
_cell.angle_beta   90.00
_cell.angle_gamma   90.00
#
_symmetry.space_group_name_H-M   'P 1'
#
loop_
_entity.id
_entity.type
_entity.pdbx_description
1 polymer ?
#
loop_
_entity_poly.entity_id
_entity_poly.type
_entity_poly.pdbx_seq_one_letter_code
_entity_poly.pdbx_strand_id
1 'polypeptide(L)'
;MFASRLMHDVTQPITHMKNVVDRIRRGHLDVRIEGKMHGELDQLKNGINAMAVSLSEYHVEMQHSIDQATSDLRETLEQLEIQNVELDIAKKRAQEAARVKSEFLANMSHELRTPLNGVIGFTRQMLKTQLSNSQTDYLQTIEKSANNLLNIINDILDFSKLEAGKLALENIPFDFRESLEEVINLQATSAHEKGLEITLKVDPKIPPGLVGDPLRIQQILTNLVGNSIKFTERGNIDVSVEMRSQAGDSVELQFMVRDTGIGISERQQAQLFQAFSQADASISRRYGGTGLGLVITQKLVSQMGGEISLTSRLHQGSTFWFTLRLNSTEMPMSDLIEVELLTGKQLLLVEPNMQAASVTQQILSQEGILVTYRSSLPENEEHYDYVLLNLAANQTYDEQSVAAWIEQAKRMAPSVIMGTPSTELALADQIMTEHQIQCLTKPLSRRKLLQSLINEHVEAPQAITAPVETEESERLPLTVLAVDDNPANLKLISALLKERVETVTACSNGQQAVNLAT
;
A
#
# COMPACT_ATOMS: atom_id res chain seq x y z
N MET A 1 -49.78 -96.90 -25.33
CA MET A 1 -49.82 -96.09 -26.57
C MET A 1 -49.96 -94.59 -26.28
N PHE A 2 -51.00 -94.13 -25.57
CA PHE A 2 -51.21 -92.70 -25.28
C PHE A 2 -50.09 -92.04 -24.46
N ALA A 3 -49.64 -92.69 -23.38
CA ALA A 3 -48.54 -92.18 -22.54
C ALA A 3 -47.19 -92.05 -23.29
N SER A 4 -46.92 -92.96 -24.23
CA SER A 4 -45.68 -92.93 -25.05
C SER A 4 -45.71 -91.77 -26.06
N ARG A 5 -46.87 -91.54 -26.71
CA ARG A 5 -47.06 -90.37 -27.59
C ARG A 5 -47.00 -89.05 -26.81
N LEU A 6 -47.63 -88.95 -25.64
CA LEU A 6 -47.58 -87.73 -24.82
C LEU A 6 -46.15 -87.43 -24.34
N MET A 7 -45.38 -88.46 -23.99
CA MET A 7 -43.99 -88.31 -23.59
C MET A 7 -43.08 -87.86 -24.75
N HIS A 8 -43.34 -88.33 -25.97
CA HIS A 8 -42.57 -87.99 -27.16
C HIS A 8 -42.98 -86.65 -27.79
N ASP A 9 -44.28 -86.35 -27.84
CA ASP A 9 -44.82 -85.16 -28.52
C ASP A 9 -44.90 -83.92 -27.62
N VAL A 10 -44.79 -84.09 -26.29
CA VAL A 10 -44.92 -82.98 -25.30
C VAL A 10 -43.77 -82.95 -24.30
N THR A 11 -43.52 -84.05 -23.58
CA THR A 11 -42.54 -84.04 -22.46
C THR A 11 -41.09 -83.92 -22.93
N GLN A 12 -40.69 -84.64 -23.98
CA GLN A 12 -39.35 -84.52 -24.57
C GLN A 12 -39.07 -83.12 -25.15
N PRO A 13 -39.95 -82.54 -25.99
CA PRO A 13 -39.79 -81.18 -26.50
C PRO A 13 -39.66 -80.13 -25.41
N ILE A 14 -40.48 -80.19 -24.35
CA ILE A 14 -40.39 -79.25 -23.22
C ILE A 14 -39.07 -79.40 -22.46
N THR A 15 -38.62 -80.64 -22.22
CA THR A 15 -37.33 -80.89 -21.56
C THR A 15 -36.17 -80.37 -22.41
N HIS A 16 -36.26 -80.52 -23.74
CA HIS A 16 -35.29 -79.98 -24.67
C HIS A 16 -35.28 -78.44 -24.68
N MET A 17 -36.44 -77.79 -24.72
CA MET A 17 -36.57 -76.33 -24.63
C MET A 17 -36.01 -75.78 -23.32
N LYS A 18 -36.30 -76.43 -22.19
CA LYS A 18 -35.72 -76.08 -20.87
C LYS A 18 -34.19 -76.10 -20.93
N ASN A 19 -33.60 -77.12 -21.54
CA ASN A 19 -32.15 -77.25 -21.65
C ASN A 19 -31.54 -76.17 -22.58
N VAL A 20 -32.23 -75.78 -23.64
CA VAL A 20 -31.80 -74.68 -24.53
C VAL A 20 -31.89 -73.34 -23.82
N VAL A 21 -32.98 -73.07 -23.08
CA VAL A 21 -33.12 -71.85 -22.28
C VAL A 21 -32.05 -71.77 -21.18
N ASP A 22 -31.72 -72.88 -20.51
CA ASP A 22 -30.65 -72.90 -19.52
C ASP A 22 -29.26 -72.67 -20.15
N ARG A 23 -29.06 -73.08 -21.41
CA ARG A 23 -27.84 -72.77 -22.18
C ARG A 23 -27.78 -71.29 -22.58
N ILE A 24 -28.88 -70.71 -23.04
CA ILE A 24 -29.00 -69.26 -23.33
C ILE A 24 -28.71 -68.45 -22.06
N ARG A 25 -29.26 -68.84 -20.91
CA ARG A 25 -29.00 -68.21 -19.61
C ARG A 25 -27.52 -68.24 -19.21
N ARG A 26 -26.78 -69.26 -19.63
CA ARG A 26 -25.33 -69.41 -19.39
C ARG A 26 -24.46 -68.67 -20.42
N GLY A 27 -25.05 -67.90 -21.33
CA GLY A 27 -24.35 -67.10 -22.34
C GLY A 27 -24.15 -67.78 -23.70
N HIS A 28 -24.66 -69.01 -23.90
CA HIS A 28 -24.61 -69.67 -25.21
C HIS A 28 -25.80 -69.24 -26.07
N LEU A 29 -25.71 -68.04 -26.65
CA LEU A 29 -26.77 -67.41 -27.44
C LEU A 29 -26.94 -68.00 -28.84
N ASP A 30 -26.03 -68.86 -29.30
CA ASP A 30 -26.08 -69.48 -30.65
C ASP A 30 -26.98 -70.72 -30.71
N VAL A 31 -27.42 -71.22 -29.55
CA VAL A 31 -28.21 -72.46 -29.47
C VAL A 31 -29.63 -72.20 -29.95
N ARG A 32 -30.15 -73.12 -30.78
CA ARG A 32 -31.53 -73.07 -31.29
C ARG A 32 -32.25 -74.36 -30.95
N ILE A 33 -33.57 -74.25 -30.80
CA ILE A 33 -34.45 -75.41 -30.65
C ILE A 33 -34.79 -75.92 -32.06
N GLU A 34 -34.36 -77.14 -32.36
CA GLU A 34 -34.55 -77.80 -33.66
C GLU A 34 -35.63 -78.89 -33.59
N GLY A 35 -36.23 -79.23 -34.73
CA GLY A 35 -37.29 -80.26 -34.83
C GLY A 35 -38.70 -79.70 -35.08
N LYS A 36 -39.62 -80.60 -35.48
CA LYS A 36 -41.03 -80.27 -35.71
C LYS A 36 -41.81 -80.38 -34.41
N MET A 37 -42.50 -79.29 -34.04
CA MET A 37 -43.46 -79.25 -32.95
C MET A 37 -44.85 -78.89 -33.50
N HIS A 38 -45.90 -79.14 -32.74
CA HIS A 38 -47.28 -78.88 -33.15
C HIS A 38 -47.99 -77.97 -32.15
N GLY A 39 -48.87 -77.10 -32.66
CA GLY A 39 -49.69 -76.20 -31.84
C GLY A 39 -48.86 -75.16 -31.07
N GLU A 40 -49.21 -74.96 -29.79
CA GLU A 40 -48.61 -73.95 -28.90
C GLU A 40 -47.10 -74.17 -28.65
N LEU A 41 -46.61 -75.42 -28.71
CA LEU A 41 -45.19 -75.72 -28.55
C LEU A 41 -44.35 -75.21 -29.72
N ASP A 42 -44.90 -75.15 -30.94
CA ASP A 42 -44.19 -74.57 -32.09
C ASP A 42 -44.12 -73.04 -31.97
N GLN A 43 -45.18 -72.40 -31.44
CA GLN A 43 -45.15 -70.98 -31.12
C GLN A 43 -44.11 -70.65 -30.03
N LEU A 44 -44.04 -71.47 -28.98
CA LEU A 44 -43.04 -71.30 -27.92
C LEU A 44 -41.61 -71.50 -28.44
N LYS A 45 -41.38 -72.50 -29.29
CA LYS A 45 -40.11 -72.73 -29.97
C LYS A 45 -39.67 -71.49 -30.76
N ASN A 46 -40.58 -70.96 -31.59
CA ASN A 46 -40.32 -69.79 -32.42
C ASN A 46 -40.08 -68.55 -31.55
N GLY A 47 -40.81 -68.36 -30.46
CA GLY A 47 -40.60 -67.27 -29.50
C GLY A 47 -39.24 -67.34 -28.77
N ILE A 48 -38.83 -68.52 -28.31
CA ILE A 48 -37.52 -68.73 -27.67
C ILE A 48 -36.38 -68.51 -28.67
N ASN A 49 -36.52 -69.03 -29.90
CA ASN A 49 -35.51 -68.82 -30.95
C ASN A 49 -35.41 -67.34 -31.36
N ALA A 50 -36.54 -66.62 -31.47
CA ALA A 50 -36.55 -65.18 -31.75
C ALA A 50 -35.91 -64.37 -30.61
N MET A 51 -36.19 -64.72 -29.35
CA MET A 51 -35.55 -64.12 -28.19
C MET A 51 -34.03 -64.36 -28.18
N ALA A 52 -33.58 -65.57 -28.52
CA ALA A 52 -32.16 -65.90 -28.61
C ALA A 52 -31.43 -65.11 -29.70
N VAL A 53 -32.09 -64.88 -30.85
CA VAL A 53 -31.57 -64.01 -31.93
C VAL A 53 -31.47 -62.56 -31.45
N SER A 54 -32.54 -62.00 -30.90
CA SER A 54 -32.56 -60.61 -30.43
C SER A 54 -31.55 -60.34 -29.31
N LEU A 55 -31.37 -61.29 -28.37
CA LEU A 55 -30.34 -61.20 -27.34
C LEU A 55 -28.91 -61.26 -27.91
N SER A 56 -28.68 -62.07 -28.94
CA SER A 56 -27.37 -62.14 -29.61
C SER A 56 -27.05 -60.84 -30.34
N GLU A 57 -28.01 -60.31 -31.10
CA GLU A 57 -27.88 -59.02 -31.79
C GLU A 57 -27.62 -57.87 -30.80
N TYR A 58 -28.38 -57.81 -29.70
CA TYR A 58 -28.19 -56.80 -28.67
C TYR A 58 -26.83 -56.92 -27.96
N HIS A 59 -26.35 -58.14 -27.72
CA HIS A 59 -25.03 -58.37 -27.12
C HIS A 59 -23.90 -57.90 -28.03
N VAL A 60 -24.00 -58.18 -29.33
CA VAL A 60 -23.02 -57.71 -30.34
C VAL A 60 -23.04 -56.19 -30.44
N GLU A 61 -24.21 -55.57 -30.48
CA GLU A 61 -24.35 -54.11 -30.54
C GLU A 61 -23.82 -53.42 -29.28
N MET A 62 -24.12 -53.97 -28.10
CA MET A 62 -23.58 -53.46 -26.83
C MET A 62 -22.06 -53.58 -26.77
N GLN A 63 -21.49 -54.73 -27.18
CA GLN A 63 -20.05 -54.92 -27.19
C GLN A 63 -19.37 -53.90 -28.11
N HIS A 64 -19.94 -53.69 -29.30
CA HIS A 64 -19.45 -52.68 -30.23
C HIS A 64 -19.54 -51.26 -29.64
N SER A 65 -20.64 -50.93 -28.96
CA SER A 65 -20.81 -49.63 -28.30
C SER A 65 -19.82 -49.43 -27.15
N ILE A 66 -19.52 -50.47 -26.36
CA ILE A 66 -18.49 -50.43 -25.31
C ILE A 66 -17.11 -50.22 -25.91
N ASP A 67 -16.77 -50.98 -26.96
CA ASP A 67 -15.47 -50.87 -27.62
C ASP A 67 -15.28 -49.47 -28.24
N GLN A 68 -16.33 -48.91 -28.83
CA GLN A 68 -16.31 -47.55 -29.36
C GLN A 68 -16.18 -46.50 -28.23
N ALA A 69 -17.00 -46.58 -27.19
CA ALA A 69 -16.94 -45.63 -26.07
C ALA A 69 -15.60 -45.67 -25.33
N THR A 70 -15.00 -46.87 -25.19
CA THR A 70 -13.67 -47.02 -24.58
C THR A 70 -12.56 -46.47 -25.48
N SER A 71 -12.68 -46.62 -26.80
CA SER A 71 -11.77 -45.98 -27.76
C SER A 71 -11.86 -44.45 -27.70
N ASP A 72 -13.07 -43.88 -27.77
CA ASP A 72 -13.29 -42.44 -27.69
C ASP A 72 -12.78 -41.86 -26.35
N LEU A 73 -13.05 -42.56 -25.24
CA LEU A 73 -12.54 -42.16 -23.93
C LEU A 73 -11.01 -42.17 -23.89
N ARG A 74 -10.38 -43.18 -24.48
CA ARG A 74 -8.91 -43.24 -24.55
C ARG A 74 -8.34 -42.08 -25.36
N GLU A 75 -8.93 -41.77 -26.51
CA GLU A 75 -8.50 -40.64 -27.34
C GLU A 75 -8.64 -39.30 -26.59
N THR A 76 -9.77 -39.09 -25.90
CA THR A 76 -9.97 -37.86 -25.10
C THR A 76 -8.99 -37.76 -23.92
N LEU A 77 -8.65 -38.88 -23.27
CA LEU A 77 -7.64 -38.91 -22.21
C LEU A 77 -6.24 -38.57 -22.74
N GLU A 78 -5.85 -39.13 -23.88
CA GLU A 78 -4.58 -38.82 -24.54
C GLU A 78 -4.51 -37.34 -24.95
N GLN A 79 -5.60 -36.77 -25.49
CA GLN A 79 -5.67 -35.34 -25.81
C GLN A 79 -5.58 -34.45 -24.56
N LEU A 80 -6.26 -34.80 -23.47
CA LEU A 80 -6.20 -34.06 -22.21
C LEU A 80 -4.80 -34.11 -21.58
N GLU A 81 -4.10 -35.24 -21.69
CA GLU A 81 -2.73 -35.39 -21.20
C GLU A 81 -1.76 -34.49 -21.99
N ILE A 82 -1.88 -34.47 -23.32
CA ILE A 82 -1.09 -33.58 -24.19
C ILE A 82 -1.35 -32.11 -23.83
N GLN A 83 -2.61 -31.70 -23.69
CA GLN A 83 -2.96 -30.32 -23.31
C GLN A 83 -2.42 -29.94 -21.93
N ASN A 84 -2.45 -30.84 -20.95
CA ASN A 84 -1.88 -30.60 -19.63
C ASN A 84 -0.36 -30.41 -19.69
N VAL A 85 0.34 -31.23 -20.47
CA VAL A 85 1.79 -31.11 -20.64
C VAL A 85 2.14 -29.81 -21.37
N GLU A 86 1.42 -29.43 -22.42
CA GLU A 86 1.62 -28.16 -23.12
C GLU A 86 1.37 -26.95 -22.20
N LEU A 87 0.31 -26.99 -21.40
CA LEU A 87 0.00 -25.97 -20.39
C LEU A 87 1.11 -25.86 -19.34
N ASP A 88 1.61 -26.97 -18.82
CA ASP A 88 2.69 -26.97 -17.82
C ASP A 88 4.01 -26.43 -18.41
N ILE A 89 4.36 -26.81 -19.64
CA ILE A 89 5.53 -26.28 -20.35
C ILE A 89 5.38 -24.77 -20.58
N ALA A 90 4.23 -24.32 -21.06
CA ALA A 90 3.95 -22.90 -21.29
C ALA A 90 4.03 -22.10 -19.97
N LYS A 91 3.45 -22.63 -18.89
CA LYS A 91 3.51 -22.04 -17.55
C LYS A 91 4.94 -21.93 -17.03
N LYS A 92 5.73 -23.01 -17.13
CA LYS A 92 7.14 -23.02 -16.71
C LYS A 92 7.98 -22.02 -17.50
N ARG A 93 7.78 -21.94 -18.82
CA ARG A 93 8.46 -20.94 -19.67
C ARG A 93 8.10 -19.51 -19.27
N ALA A 94 6.82 -19.24 -19.00
CA ALA A 94 6.36 -17.93 -18.54
C ALA A 94 6.97 -17.56 -17.18
N GLN A 95 7.00 -18.51 -16.23
CA GLN A 95 7.60 -18.31 -14.91
C GLN A 95 9.11 -18.07 -14.98
N GLU A 96 9.84 -18.80 -15.82
CA GLU A 96 11.27 -18.61 -16.00
C GLU A 96 11.60 -17.26 -16.67
N ALA A 97 10.83 -16.87 -17.70
CA ALA A 97 10.96 -15.55 -18.30
C ALA A 97 10.71 -14.42 -17.29
N ALA A 98 9.70 -14.57 -16.43
CA ALA A 98 9.44 -13.62 -15.35
C ALA A 98 10.60 -13.57 -14.34
N ARG A 99 11.17 -14.73 -13.96
CA ARG A 99 12.31 -14.81 -13.04
C ARG A 99 13.54 -14.09 -13.59
N VAL A 100 13.91 -14.36 -14.84
CA VAL A 100 15.05 -13.72 -15.52
C VAL A 100 14.83 -12.21 -15.64
N LYS A 101 13.62 -11.76 -15.99
CA LYS A 101 13.25 -10.34 -16.01
C LYS A 101 13.44 -9.67 -14.65
N SER A 102 12.99 -10.32 -13.57
CA SER A 102 13.16 -9.77 -12.21
C SER A 102 14.62 -9.73 -11.77
N GLU A 103 15.41 -10.77 -12.05
CA GLU A 103 16.85 -10.80 -11.72
C GLU A 103 17.63 -9.75 -12.50
N PHE A 104 17.33 -9.58 -13.79
CA PHE A 104 17.93 -8.52 -14.60
C PHE A 104 17.64 -7.13 -14.04
N LEU A 105 16.37 -6.85 -13.68
CA LEU A 105 16.00 -5.55 -13.10
C LEU A 105 16.64 -5.32 -11.73
N ALA A 106 16.70 -6.34 -10.87
CA ALA A 106 17.37 -6.27 -9.57
C ALA A 106 18.84 -5.89 -9.70
N ASN A 107 19.56 -6.57 -10.59
CA ASN A 107 20.97 -6.30 -10.86
C ASN A 107 21.15 -4.89 -11.45
N MET A 108 20.32 -4.51 -12.43
CA MET A 108 20.39 -3.17 -13.03
C MET A 108 20.13 -2.06 -12.03
N SER A 109 19.23 -2.25 -11.06
CA SER A 109 19.05 -1.26 -10.02
C SER A 109 20.29 -1.09 -9.15
N HIS A 110 21.01 -2.17 -8.82
CA HIS A 110 22.22 -2.07 -8.01
C HIS A 110 23.34 -1.34 -8.78
N GLU A 111 23.49 -1.67 -10.06
CA GLU A 111 24.46 -1.05 -10.98
C GLU A 111 24.14 0.43 -11.27
N LEU A 112 22.87 0.83 -11.21
CA LEU A 112 22.46 2.23 -11.36
C LEU A 112 22.49 3.01 -10.04
N ARG A 113 22.18 2.37 -8.91
CA ARG A 113 22.13 3.02 -7.59
C ARG A 113 23.52 3.46 -7.13
N THR A 114 24.53 2.62 -7.31
CA THR A 114 25.90 2.88 -6.87
C THR A 114 26.49 4.17 -7.46
N PRO A 115 26.54 4.39 -8.79
CA PRO A 115 27.04 5.64 -9.35
C PRO A 115 26.15 6.84 -9.00
N LEU A 116 24.83 6.65 -8.88
CA LEU A 116 23.89 7.72 -8.58
C LEU A 116 24.00 8.23 -7.14
N ASN A 117 24.21 7.32 -6.18
CA ASN A 117 24.56 7.68 -4.80
C ASN A 117 25.90 8.42 -4.73
N GLY A 118 26.86 8.06 -5.57
CA GLY A 118 28.11 8.80 -5.75
C GLY A 118 27.86 10.24 -6.21
N VAL A 119 27.05 10.44 -7.25
CA VAL A 119 26.66 11.77 -7.76
C VAL A 119 25.98 12.59 -6.66
N ILE A 120 24.96 12.05 -5.99
CA ILE A 120 24.25 12.75 -4.90
C ILE A 120 25.20 13.11 -3.76
N GLY A 121 26.06 12.18 -3.37
CA GLY A 121 27.05 12.39 -2.31
C GLY A 121 28.01 13.53 -2.63
N PHE A 122 28.58 13.55 -3.83
CA PHE A 122 29.47 14.63 -4.26
C PHE A 122 28.73 15.97 -4.46
N THR A 123 27.50 15.95 -4.95
CA THR A 123 26.67 17.15 -5.07
C THR A 123 26.40 17.77 -3.69
N ARG A 124 26.03 16.95 -2.69
CA ARG A 124 25.85 17.40 -1.30
C ARG A 124 27.15 17.95 -0.71
N GLN A 125 28.28 17.32 -0.97
CA GLN A 125 29.58 17.82 -0.54
C GLN A 125 29.92 19.17 -1.18
N MET A 126 29.62 19.36 -2.46
CA MET A 126 29.83 20.65 -3.13
C MET A 126 28.92 21.74 -2.55
N LEU A 127 27.65 21.43 -2.25
CA LEU A 127 26.69 22.35 -1.65
C LEU A 127 27.13 22.90 -0.28
N LYS A 128 28.03 22.21 0.42
CA LYS A 128 28.63 22.67 1.69
C LYS A 128 29.81 23.64 1.51
N THR A 129 30.23 23.92 0.29
CA THR A 129 31.36 24.83 0.01
C THR A 129 30.89 26.25 -0.33
N GLN A 130 31.81 27.21 -0.42
CA GLN A 130 31.47 28.56 -0.88
C GLN A 130 31.12 28.54 -2.36
N LEU A 131 29.84 28.76 -2.66
CA LEU A 131 29.29 28.72 -4.00
C LEU A 131 28.62 30.06 -4.34
N SER A 132 28.61 30.40 -5.62
CA SER A 132 27.72 31.45 -6.13
C SER A 132 26.26 30.95 -6.16
N ASN A 133 25.31 31.88 -6.19
CA ASN A 133 23.87 31.56 -6.25
C ASN A 133 23.53 30.64 -7.45
N SER A 134 24.13 30.89 -8.62
CA SER A 134 23.91 30.06 -9.80
C SER A 134 24.50 28.66 -9.67
N GLN A 135 25.65 28.49 -9.01
CA GLN A 135 26.25 27.17 -8.77
C GLN A 135 25.44 26.37 -7.76
N THR A 136 24.88 27.03 -6.74
CA THR A 136 23.97 26.42 -5.77
C THR A 136 22.72 25.91 -6.46
N ASP A 137 22.09 26.72 -7.30
CA ASP A 137 20.90 26.34 -8.07
C ASP A 137 21.16 25.16 -9.02
N TYR A 138 22.31 25.16 -9.71
CA TYR A 138 22.72 24.02 -10.54
C TYR A 138 22.92 22.74 -9.74
N LEU A 139 23.58 22.80 -8.58
CA LEU A 139 23.83 21.63 -7.74
C LEU A 139 22.53 21.12 -7.11
N GLN A 140 21.64 21.99 -6.64
CA GLN A 140 20.30 21.62 -6.17
C GLN A 140 19.48 20.95 -7.28
N THR A 141 19.58 21.45 -8.52
CA THR A 141 18.92 20.85 -9.69
C THR A 141 19.48 19.45 -10.00
N ILE A 142 20.81 19.27 -9.93
CA ILE A 142 21.46 17.96 -10.10
C ILE A 142 21.02 16.98 -9.02
N GLU A 143 21.04 17.39 -7.75
CA GLU A 143 20.61 16.56 -6.62
C GLU A 143 19.14 16.13 -6.79
N LYS A 144 18.25 17.09 -7.11
CA LYS A 144 16.84 16.81 -7.35
C LYS A 144 16.63 15.83 -8.50
N SER A 145 17.40 15.99 -9.58
CA SER A 145 17.31 15.10 -10.75
C SER A 145 17.82 13.68 -10.45
N ALA A 146 18.91 13.56 -9.69
CA ALA A 146 19.47 12.27 -9.29
C ALA A 146 18.55 11.53 -8.29
N ASN A 147 18.00 12.25 -7.31
CA ASN A 147 16.99 11.69 -6.39
C ASN A 147 15.72 11.24 -7.14
N ASN A 148 15.26 12.04 -8.10
CA ASN A 148 14.14 11.63 -8.95
C ASN A 148 14.46 10.33 -9.70
N LEU A 149 15.65 10.20 -10.32
CA LEU A 149 16.04 8.99 -11.02
C LEU A 149 16.13 7.77 -10.08
N LEU A 150 16.63 7.93 -8.85
CA LEU A 150 16.61 6.85 -7.85
C LEU A 150 15.18 6.39 -7.56
N ASN A 151 14.25 7.33 -7.39
CA ASN A 151 12.84 6.99 -7.19
C ASN A 151 12.26 6.23 -8.38
N ILE A 152 12.56 6.63 -9.62
CA ILE A 152 12.15 5.89 -10.82
C ILE A 152 12.68 4.45 -10.80
N ILE A 153 13.95 4.26 -10.46
CA ILE A 153 14.56 2.94 -10.41
C ILE A 153 13.89 2.08 -9.32
N ASN A 154 13.66 2.66 -8.14
CA ASN A 154 12.98 1.97 -7.04
C ASN A 154 11.54 1.60 -7.41
N ASP A 155 10.79 2.49 -8.08
CA ASP A 155 9.44 2.22 -8.59
C ASP A 155 9.43 1.03 -9.56
N ILE A 156 10.39 0.97 -10.50
CA ILE A 156 10.50 -0.12 -11.46
C ILE A 156 10.80 -1.46 -10.75
N LEU A 157 11.68 -1.43 -9.75
CA LEU A 157 11.97 -2.63 -8.95
C LEU A 157 10.77 -3.11 -8.16
N ASP A 158 10.10 -2.21 -7.45
CA ASP A 158 8.93 -2.53 -6.65
C ASP A 158 7.82 -3.08 -7.54
N PHE A 159 7.58 -2.47 -8.71
CA PHE A 159 6.66 -2.99 -9.71
C PHE A 159 7.03 -4.41 -10.16
N SER A 160 8.31 -4.68 -10.42
CA SER A 160 8.81 -6.02 -10.81
C SER A 160 8.63 -7.06 -9.72
N LYS A 161 8.91 -6.72 -8.46
CA LYS A 161 8.70 -7.60 -7.29
C LYS A 161 7.22 -7.91 -7.08
N LEU A 162 6.37 -6.90 -7.23
CA LEU A 162 4.91 -7.03 -7.15
C LEU A 162 4.35 -7.89 -8.28
N GLU A 163 4.83 -7.71 -9.52
CA GLU A 163 4.46 -8.54 -10.68
C GLU A 163 4.85 -10.01 -10.51
N ALA A 164 6.01 -10.27 -9.91
CA ALA A 164 6.48 -11.62 -9.63
C ALA A 164 5.86 -12.27 -8.38
N GLY A 165 5.03 -11.55 -7.60
CA GLY A 165 4.48 -12.02 -6.33
C GLY A 165 5.54 -12.29 -5.26
N LYS A 166 6.73 -11.68 -5.38
CA LYS A 166 7.88 -11.90 -4.48
C LYS A 166 7.97 -10.88 -3.34
N LEU A 167 6.99 -9.97 -3.24
CA LEU A 167 6.97 -8.98 -2.17
C LEU A 167 6.43 -9.64 -0.89
N ALA A 168 7.29 -9.75 0.12
CA ALA A 168 6.88 -10.17 1.45
C ALA A 168 6.34 -8.93 2.18
N LEU A 169 5.08 -9.00 2.63
CA LEU A 169 4.49 -8.00 3.51
C LEU A 169 4.91 -8.31 4.94
N GLU A 170 5.28 -7.27 5.66
CA GLU A 170 5.52 -7.37 7.10
C GLU A 170 4.20 -7.34 7.87
N ASN A 171 4.21 -7.90 9.08
CA ASN A 171 3.04 -7.90 9.95
C ASN A 171 3.52 -7.62 11.38
N ILE A 172 3.83 -6.35 11.63
CA ILE A 172 4.41 -5.86 12.88
C ILE A 172 3.41 -4.95 13.60
N PRO A 173 3.42 -4.90 14.94
CA PRO A 173 2.66 -3.90 15.69
C PRO A 173 3.26 -2.51 15.48
N PHE A 174 2.41 -1.50 15.25
CA PHE A 174 2.82 -0.12 15.05
C PHE A 174 1.77 0.87 15.56
N ASP A 175 2.19 2.10 15.87
CA ASP A 175 1.26 3.19 16.19
C ASP A 175 0.68 3.71 14.87
N PHE A 176 -0.61 3.47 14.69
CA PHE A 176 -1.30 3.79 13.45
C PHE A 176 -1.33 5.29 13.21
N ARG A 177 -1.64 6.09 14.23
CA ARG A 177 -1.80 7.53 14.07
C ARG A 177 -0.46 8.20 13.83
N GLU A 178 0.56 7.86 14.61
CA GLU A 178 1.91 8.42 14.46
C GLU A 178 2.49 8.11 13.08
N SER A 179 2.32 6.87 12.60
CA SER A 179 2.80 6.46 11.27
C SER A 179 2.17 7.28 10.13
N LEU A 180 0.90 7.70 10.27
CA LEU A 180 0.24 8.58 9.32
C LEU A 180 0.73 10.03 9.47
N GLU A 181 0.82 10.53 10.70
CA GLU A 181 1.30 11.88 10.98
C GLU A 181 2.71 12.11 10.41
N GLU A 182 3.61 11.12 10.49
CA GLU A 182 4.94 11.17 9.87
C GLU A 182 4.89 11.46 8.36
N VAL A 183 4.05 10.73 7.62
CA VAL A 183 3.91 10.91 6.16
C VAL A 183 3.38 12.29 5.85
N ILE A 184 2.35 12.72 6.58
CA ILE A 184 1.73 14.02 6.33
C ILE A 184 2.71 15.16 6.66
N ASN A 185 3.47 15.06 7.76
CA ASN A 185 4.48 16.04 8.13
C ASN A 185 5.60 16.14 7.08
N LEU A 186 6.04 15.01 6.52
CA LEU A 186 7.03 15.00 5.44
C LEU A 186 6.50 15.67 4.15
N GLN A 187 5.21 15.51 3.85
CA GLN A 187 4.58 16.12 2.67
C GLN A 187 4.16 17.58 2.90
N ALA A 188 4.04 18.01 4.16
CA ALA A 188 3.59 19.35 4.53
C ALA A 188 4.50 20.45 3.97
N THR A 189 5.82 20.26 3.99
CA THR A 189 6.76 21.25 3.42
C THR A 189 6.46 21.52 1.95
N SER A 190 6.35 20.47 1.13
CA SER A 190 6.05 20.63 -0.30
C SER A 190 4.64 21.16 -0.58
N ALA A 191 3.68 20.89 0.29
CA ALA A 191 2.34 21.48 0.21
C ALA A 191 2.37 22.98 0.53
N HIS A 192 3.00 23.36 1.64
CA HIS A 192 3.11 24.75 2.11
C HIS A 192 3.95 25.62 1.18
N GLU A 193 5.00 25.09 0.55
CA GLU A 193 5.75 25.79 -0.52
C GLU A 193 4.85 26.22 -1.70
N LYS A 194 3.74 25.50 -1.94
CA LYS A 194 2.72 25.87 -2.93
C LYS A 194 1.57 26.70 -2.35
N GLY A 195 1.60 26.99 -1.05
CA GLY A 195 0.48 27.60 -0.33
C GLY A 195 -0.75 26.69 -0.25
N LEU A 196 -0.55 25.37 -0.23
CA LEU A 196 -1.64 24.40 -0.03
C LEU A 196 -1.72 24.03 1.46
N GLU A 197 -2.95 23.95 1.97
CA GLU A 197 -3.17 23.40 3.30
C GLU A 197 -3.29 21.88 3.25
N ILE A 198 -2.66 21.17 4.16
CA ILE A 198 -2.76 19.71 4.29
C ILE A 198 -3.36 19.34 5.65
N THR A 199 -4.34 18.44 5.66
CA THR A 199 -5.02 18.01 6.90
C THR A 199 -5.04 16.50 7.05
N LEU A 200 -5.03 16.01 8.30
CA LEU A 200 -5.15 14.60 8.63
C LEU A 200 -6.26 14.39 9.65
N LYS A 201 -7.32 13.67 9.25
CA LYS A 201 -8.44 13.30 10.10
C LYS A 201 -8.47 11.79 10.31
N VAL A 202 -8.26 11.34 11.54
CA VAL A 202 -8.36 9.92 11.90
C VAL A 202 -9.58 9.72 12.79
N ASP A 203 -10.46 8.77 12.42
CA ASP A 203 -11.62 8.38 13.22
C ASP A 203 -11.18 7.90 14.62
N PRO A 204 -11.72 8.48 15.71
CA PRO A 204 -11.36 8.10 17.08
C PRO A 204 -11.71 6.66 17.44
N LYS A 205 -12.59 6.00 16.67
CA LYS A 205 -12.93 4.59 16.90
C LYS A 205 -11.78 3.65 16.56
N ILE A 206 -10.83 4.09 15.73
CA ILE A 206 -9.70 3.27 15.28
C ILE A 206 -8.76 3.03 16.46
N PRO A 207 -8.43 1.77 16.79
CA PRO A 207 -7.44 1.46 17.82
C PRO A 207 -6.09 2.11 17.51
N PRO A 208 -5.37 2.65 18.52
CA PRO A 208 -4.09 3.31 18.31
C PRO A 208 -3.01 2.33 17.82
N GLY A 209 -3.01 1.10 18.34
CA GLY A 209 -2.13 0.02 17.92
C GLY A 209 -2.79 -0.87 16.87
N LEU A 210 -2.15 -1.00 15.70
CA LEU A 210 -2.52 -1.95 14.66
C LEU A 210 -1.34 -2.84 14.30
N VAL A 211 -1.63 -3.97 13.67
CA VAL A 211 -0.65 -4.93 13.15
C VAL A 211 -0.76 -4.98 11.63
N GLY A 212 0.36 -4.76 10.95
CA GLY A 212 0.45 -4.75 9.49
C GLY A 212 1.82 -4.28 9.00
N ASP A 213 1.87 -3.74 7.79
CA ASP A 213 3.08 -3.22 7.17
C ASP A 213 3.02 -1.68 7.10
N PRO A 214 3.54 -0.95 8.12
CA PRO A 214 3.48 0.51 8.15
C PRO A 214 4.21 1.13 6.95
N LEU A 215 5.35 0.56 6.53
CA LEU A 215 6.14 1.09 5.42
C LEU A 215 5.34 1.09 4.11
N ARG A 216 4.57 0.03 3.83
CA ARG A 216 3.72 -0.03 2.63
C ARG A 216 2.52 0.89 2.70
N ILE A 217 1.91 1.05 3.87
CA ILE A 217 0.83 2.04 4.09
C ILE A 217 1.37 3.45 3.83
N GLN A 218 2.53 3.77 4.40
CA GLN A 218 3.22 5.04 4.19
C GLN A 218 3.57 5.27 2.72
N GLN A 219 4.02 4.23 2.00
CA GLN A 219 4.30 4.29 0.56
C GLN A 219 3.04 4.60 -0.25
N ILE A 220 1.92 3.93 0.04
CA ILE A 220 0.63 4.19 -0.60
C ILE A 220 0.21 5.65 -0.40
N LEU A 221 0.24 6.13 0.85
CA LEU A 221 -0.17 7.49 1.18
C LEU A 221 0.76 8.55 0.60
N THR A 222 2.08 8.33 0.68
CA THR A 222 3.08 9.23 0.10
C THR A 222 2.82 9.44 -1.39
N ASN A 223 2.52 8.38 -2.13
CA ASN A 223 2.22 8.48 -3.55
C ASN A 223 0.88 9.20 -3.81
N LEU A 224 -0.18 8.89 -3.07
CA LEU A 224 -1.48 9.54 -3.28
C LEU A 224 -1.43 11.03 -2.90
N VAL A 225 -0.87 11.37 -1.74
CA VAL A 225 -0.70 12.76 -1.27
C VAL A 225 0.24 13.53 -2.18
N GLY A 226 1.36 12.92 -2.60
CA GLY A 226 2.29 13.53 -3.55
C GLY A 226 1.62 13.86 -4.89
N ASN A 227 0.74 12.99 -5.40
CA ASN A 227 -0.06 13.26 -6.60
C ASN A 227 -1.05 14.41 -6.36
N SER A 228 -1.72 14.44 -5.21
CA SER A 228 -2.62 15.54 -4.83
C SER A 228 -1.89 16.89 -4.76
N ILE A 229 -0.70 16.97 -4.16
CA ILE A 229 0.15 18.17 -4.14
C ILE A 229 0.56 18.58 -5.54
N LYS A 230 0.90 17.61 -6.38
CA LYS A 230 1.34 17.86 -7.76
C LYS A 230 0.25 18.51 -8.61
N PHE A 231 -0.99 18.05 -8.51
CA PHE A 231 -2.11 18.45 -9.37
C PHE A 231 -3.04 19.52 -8.77
N THR A 232 -2.71 20.00 -7.57
CA THR A 232 -3.43 21.09 -6.91
C THR A 232 -2.55 22.34 -6.91
N GLU A 233 -3.05 23.43 -7.48
CA GLU A 233 -2.32 24.70 -7.50
C GLU A 233 -2.66 25.57 -6.30
N ARG A 234 -3.92 25.53 -5.84
CA ARG A 234 -4.43 26.27 -4.69
C ARG A 234 -5.51 25.47 -3.97
N GLY A 235 -5.64 25.67 -2.67
CA GLY A 235 -6.68 25.07 -1.83
C GLY A 235 -6.13 24.06 -0.85
N ASN A 236 -6.76 22.89 -0.80
CA ASN A 236 -6.61 21.93 0.30
C ASN A 236 -6.31 20.52 -0.20
N ILE A 237 -5.59 19.77 0.63
CA ILE A 237 -5.40 18.33 0.54
C ILE A 237 -5.81 17.73 1.87
N ASP A 238 -6.94 17.03 1.86
CA ASP A 238 -7.54 16.47 3.06
C ASP A 238 -7.36 14.96 3.06
N VAL A 239 -6.61 14.46 4.03
CA VAL A 239 -6.42 13.02 4.26
C VAL A 239 -7.32 12.61 5.41
N SER A 240 -8.14 11.59 5.19
CA SER A 240 -9.03 11.06 6.23
C SER A 240 -9.01 9.53 6.27
N VAL A 241 -9.15 8.99 7.48
CA VAL A 241 -9.25 7.55 7.72
C VAL A 241 -10.47 7.27 8.59
N GLU A 242 -11.34 6.40 8.10
CA GLU A 242 -12.57 6.00 8.77
C GLU A 242 -12.60 4.48 8.99
N MET A 243 -13.15 4.05 10.13
CA MET A 243 -13.40 2.63 10.37
C MET A 243 -14.71 2.22 9.70
N ARG A 244 -14.64 1.28 8.74
CA ARG A 244 -15.85 0.74 8.08
C ARG A 244 -16.52 -0.35 8.89
N SER A 245 -15.72 -1.26 9.42
CA SER A 245 -16.22 -2.40 10.21
C SER A 245 -15.13 -2.92 11.15
N GLN A 246 -15.57 -3.58 12.22
CA GLN A 246 -14.70 -4.29 13.15
C GLN A 246 -15.34 -5.64 13.49
N ALA A 247 -14.56 -6.72 13.35
CA ALA A 247 -14.97 -8.08 13.66
C ALA A 247 -13.88 -8.76 14.49
N GLY A 248 -14.07 -8.81 15.81
CA GLY A 248 -13.02 -9.21 16.75
C GLY A 248 -11.83 -8.25 16.65
N ASP A 249 -10.64 -8.80 16.43
CA ASP A 249 -9.42 -8.02 16.24
C ASP A 249 -9.25 -7.50 14.81
N SER A 250 -10.07 -7.95 13.85
CA SER A 250 -9.95 -7.49 12.46
C SER A 250 -10.70 -6.17 12.28
N VAL A 251 -9.98 -5.15 11.80
CA VAL A 251 -10.49 -3.80 11.54
C VAL A 251 -10.36 -3.50 10.05
N GLU A 252 -11.47 -3.12 9.42
CA GLU A 252 -11.49 -2.65 8.04
C GLU A 252 -11.49 -1.13 8.02
N LEU A 253 -10.44 -0.55 7.44
CA LEU A 253 -10.23 0.88 7.36
C LEU A 253 -10.43 1.38 5.93
N GLN A 254 -11.00 2.56 5.80
CA GLN A 254 -11.07 3.30 4.55
C GLN A 254 -10.23 4.57 4.66
N PHE A 255 -9.26 4.69 3.77
CA PHE A 255 -8.43 5.87 3.61
C PHE A 255 -8.97 6.69 2.45
N MET A 256 -9.01 8.00 2.60
CA MET A 256 -9.44 8.93 1.56
C MET A 256 -8.44 10.07 1.49
N VAL A 257 -7.93 10.35 0.29
CA VAL A 257 -7.10 11.49 -0.03
C VAL A 257 -7.88 12.36 -1.00
N ARG A 258 -8.35 13.51 -0.52
CA ARG A 258 -9.14 14.47 -1.28
C ARG A 258 -8.31 15.69 -1.59
N ASP A 259 -8.34 16.12 -2.85
CA ASP A 259 -7.73 17.36 -3.30
C ASP A 259 -8.75 18.30 -3.93
N THR A 260 -8.43 19.59 -3.95
CA THR A 260 -9.22 20.62 -4.65
C THR A 260 -8.61 21.00 -6.00
N GLY A 261 -7.84 20.09 -6.61
CA GLY A 261 -7.06 20.35 -7.81
C GLY A 261 -7.86 20.35 -9.10
N ILE A 262 -7.15 20.18 -10.22
CA ILE A 262 -7.72 20.26 -11.58
C ILE A 262 -8.78 19.20 -11.88
N GLY A 263 -8.89 18.15 -11.06
CA GLY A 263 -9.75 17.00 -11.31
C GLY A 263 -9.32 16.18 -12.53
N ILE A 264 -10.02 15.07 -12.77
CA ILE A 264 -9.67 14.07 -13.78
C ILE A 264 -10.90 13.79 -14.64
N SER A 265 -10.75 13.82 -15.97
CA SER A 265 -11.82 13.48 -16.90
C SER A 265 -12.15 11.98 -16.90
N GLU A 266 -13.40 11.59 -17.18
CA GLU A 266 -13.81 10.16 -17.19
C GLU A 266 -12.92 9.29 -18.08
N ARG A 267 -12.50 9.81 -19.24
CA ARG A 267 -11.58 9.11 -20.15
C ARG A 267 -10.22 8.83 -19.51
N GLN A 268 -9.69 9.78 -18.76
CA GLN A 268 -8.41 9.62 -18.05
C GLN A 268 -8.58 8.66 -16.87
N GLN A 269 -9.70 8.73 -16.14
CA GLN A 269 -9.98 7.83 -15.00
C GLN A 269 -9.90 6.34 -15.40
N ALA A 270 -10.43 5.98 -16.57
CA ALA A 270 -10.38 4.61 -17.09
C ALA A 270 -8.95 4.08 -17.37
N GLN A 271 -7.97 4.97 -17.51
CA GLN A 271 -6.60 4.61 -17.86
C GLN A 271 -5.63 4.71 -16.68
N LEU A 272 -5.97 5.44 -15.60
CA LEU A 272 -5.04 5.78 -14.50
C LEU A 272 -4.34 4.60 -13.80
N PHE A 273 -4.98 3.43 -13.78
CA PHE A 273 -4.43 2.23 -13.16
C PHE A 273 -3.69 1.31 -14.14
N GLN A 274 -3.48 1.75 -15.39
CA GLN A 274 -2.69 1.00 -16.37
C GLN A 274 -1.21 1.40 -16.29
N ALA A 275 -0.32 0.41 -16.27
CA ALA A 275 1.12 0.62 -16.23
C ALA A 275 1.58 1.49 -17.41
N PHE A 276 2.42 2.49 -17.13
CA PHE A 276 2.94 3.45 -18.12
C PHE A 276 1.88 4.31 -18.82
N SER A 277 0.63 4.30 -18.36
CA SER A 277 -0.36 5.25 -18.84
C SER A 277 -0.04 6.64 -18.29
N GLN A 278 0.14 7.60 -19.19
CA GLN A 278 0.26 9.01 -18.83
C GLN A 278 -0.93 9.72 -19.45
N ALA A 279 -1.79 10.29 -18.59
CA ALA A 279 -3.07 10.87 -18.96
C ALA A 279 -2.99 12.03 -19.96
N ASP A 280 -1.83 12.68 -20.10
CA ASP A 280 -1.58 13.70 -21.13
C ASP A 280 -0.07 13.95 -21.34
N ALA A 281 0.40 13.97 -22.60
CA ALA A 281 1.81 14.24 -22.93
C ALA A 281 2.22 15.70 -22.66
N SER A 282 1.25 16.62 -22.55
CA SER A 282 1.45 18.03 -22.21
C SER A 282 1.64 18.25 -20.70
N ILE A 283 0.84 17.56 -19.87
CA ILE A 283 0.92 17.60 -18.39
C ILE A 283 2.17 16.85 -17.90
N SER A 284 2.53 15.73 -18.53
CA SER A 284 3.76 14.98 -18.23
C SER A 284 5.03 15.82 -18.39
N ARG A 285 5.09 16.71 -19.39
CA ARG A 285 6.22 17.64 -19.58
C ARG A 285 6.29 18.73 -18.51
N ARG A 286 5.17 19.15 -17.92
CA ARG A 286 5.12 20.24 -16.94
C ARG A 286 5.34 19.78 -15.51
N TYR A 287 4.96 18.53 -15.17
CA TYR A 287 5.02 18.02 -13.80
C TYR A 287 5.80 16.70 -13.63
N GLY A 288 6.30 16.08 -14.70
CA GLY A 288 7.13 14.85 -14.65
C GLY A 288 6.41 13.60 -14.10
N GLY A 289 7.05 12.43 -14.09
CA GLY A 289 6.58 11.22 -13.40
C GLY A 289 6.65 9.93 -14.23
N THR A 290 6.85 8.80 -13.56
CA THR A 290 6.98 7.46 -14.19
C THR A 290 5.68 6.91 -14.73
N GLY A 291 4.54 7.37 -14.22
CA GLY A 291 3.24 6.73 -14.44
C GLY A 291 3.10 5.36 -13.75
N LEU A 292 4.07 4.98 -12.90
CA LEU A 292 4.05 3.71 -12.17
C LEU A 292 3.44 3.83 -10.78
N GLY A 293 3.50 5.00 -10.14
CA GLY A 293 3.06 5.20 -8.76
C GLY A 293 1.66 4.64 -8.50
N LEU A 294 0.63 5.06 -9.26
CA LEU A 294 -0.74 4.60 -9.04
C LEU A 294 -0.92 3.09 -9.26
N VAL A 295 -0.15 2.50 -10.17
CA VAL A 295 -0.18 1.06 -10.45
C VAL A 295 0.49 0.28 -9.32
N ILE A 296 1.61 0.79 -8.79
CA ILE A 296 2.27 0.25 -7.60
C ILE A 296 1.33 0.32 -6.41
N THR A 297 0.68 1.48 -6.19
CA THR A 297 -0.33 1.65 -5.14
C THR A 297 -1.47 0.65 -5.29
N GLN A 298 -2.02 0.46 -6.49
CA GLN A 298 -3.08 -0.51 -6.73
C GLN A 298 -2.62 -1.93 -6.39
N LYS A 299 -1.44 -2.34 -6.86
CA LYS A 299 -0.91 -3.68 -6.56
C LYS A 299 -0.62 -3.88 -5.08
N LEU A 300 -0.09 -2.88 -4.38
CA LEU A 300 0.14 -2.93 -2.95
C LEU A 300 -1.17 -3.10 -2.20
N VAL A 301 -2.17 -2.27 -2.49
CA VAL A 301 -3.51 -2.37 -1.87
C VAL A 301 -4.12 -3.75 -2.11
N SER A 302 -4.06 -4.28 -3.34
CA SER A 302 -4.56 -5.63 -3.65
C SER A 302 -3.80 -6.74 -2.91
N GLN A 303 -2.48 -6.65 -2.79
CA GLN A 303 -1.69 -7.62 -2.01
C GLN A 303 -1.98 -7.55 -0.51
N MET A 304 -2.31 -6.36 0.00
CA MET A 304 -2.76 -6.17 1.38
C MET A 304 -4.26 -6.52 1.58
N GLY A 305 -4.89 -7.15 0.59
CA GLY A 305 -6.28 -7.62 0.68
C GLY A 305 -7.34 -6.52 0.60
N GLY A 306 -6.98 -5.36 0.05
CA GLY A 306 -7.82 -4.19 -0.07
C GLY A 306 -8.23 -3.86 -1.51
N GLU A 307 -9.03 -2.81 -1.62
CA GLU A 307 -9.47 -2.23 -2.90
C GLU A 307 -9.14 -0.74 -2.96
N ILE A 308 -8.77 -0.24 -4.13
CA ILE A 308 -8.55 1.19 -4.40
C ILE A 308 -9.46 1.65 -5.55
N SER A 309 -9.98 2.86 -5.43
CA SER A 309 -10.69 3.54 -6.50
C SER A 309 -10.56 5.06 -6.36
N LEU A 310 -11.25 5.78 -7.23
CA LEU A 310 -11.29 7.24 -7.20
C LEU A 310 -12.66 7.77 -7.58
N THR A 311 -12.94 8.99 -7.16
CA THR A 311 -14.06 9.80 -7.64
C THR A 311 -13.52 11.18 -7.96
N SER A 312 -13.71 11.64 -9.19
CA SER A 312 -13.15 12.92 -9.61
C SER A 312 -14.02 13.58 -10.67
N ARG A 313 -14.01 14.90 -10.69
CA ARG A 313 -14.68 15.71 -11.71
C ARG A 313 -13.79 16.87 -12.09
N LEU A 314 -13.70 17.16 -13.38
CA LEU A 314 -12.85 18.23 -13.90
C LEU A 314 -13.17 19.56 -13.20
N HIS A 315 -12.12 20.22 -12.72
CA HIS A 315 -12.12 21.48 -11.96
C HIS A 315 -12.82 21.45 -10.59
N GLN A 316 -13.12 20.26 -10.05
CA GLN A 316 -13.72 20.10 -8.72
C GLN A 316 -12.82 19.29 -7.77
N GLY A 317 -11.59 18.98 -8.20
CA GLY A 317 -10.67 18.12 -7.48
C GLY A 317 -10.93 16.63 -7.65
N SER A 318 -10.17 15.83 -6.92
CA SER A 318 -10.27 14.37 -6.93
C SER A 318 -10.33 13.82 -5.50
N THR A 319 -10.89 12.63 -5.36
CA THR A 319 -10.86 11.86 -4.12
C THR A 319 -10.42 10.45 -4.47
N PHE A 320 -9.20 10.10 -4.08
CA PHE A 320 -8.71 8.74 -4.13
C PHE A 320 -9.04 8.06 -2.81
N TRP A 321 -9.58 6.85 -2.86
CA TRP A 321 -9.87 6.09 -1.66
C TRP A 321 -9.38 4.66 -1.80
N PHE A 322 -8.91 4.10 -0.70
CA PHE A 322 -8.56 2.69 -0.64
C PHE A 322 -8.97 2.09 0.70
N THR A 323 -9.12 0.78 0.72
CA THR A 323 -9.48 0.02 1.92
C THR A 323 -8.34 -0.91 2.29
N LEU A 324 -8.13 -1.14 3.59
CA LEU A 324 -7.20 -2.14 4.11
C LEU A 324 -7.85 -2.88 5.27
N ARG A 325 -7.45 -4.14 5.45
CA ARG A 325 -7.80 -4.94 6.63
C ARG A 325 -6.56 -5.11 7.48
N LEU A 326 -6.63 -4.63 8.71
CA LEU A 326 -5.55 -4.70 9.70
C LEU A 326 -6.07 -5.40 10.94
N ASN A 327 -5.17 -5.87 11.80
CA ASN A 327 -5.55 -6.42 13.09
C ASN A 327 -5.24 -5.40 14.20
N SER A 328 -6.13 -5.22 15.15
CA SER A 328 -5.88 -4.43 16.35
C SER A 328 -4.91 -5.15 17.28
N THR A 329 -4.09 -4.38 17.99
CA THR A 329 -3.26 -4.89 19.08
C THR A 329 -3.51 -4.08 20.34
N GLU A 330 -3.54 -4.77 21.48
CA GLU A 330 -3.67 -4.16 22.81
C GLU A 330 -2.32 -3.71 23.38
N MET A 331 -1.21 -3.89 22.65
CA MET A 331 0.09 -3.42 23.11
C MET A 331 0.05 -1.90 23.29
N PRO A 332 0.48 -1.36 24.45
CA PRO A 332 0.63 0.08 24.61
C PRO A 332 1.73 0.56 23.67
N MET A 333 1.34 1.28 22.62
CA MET A 333 2.27 1.81 21.62
C MET A 333 2.77 3.22 21.94
N SER A 334 2.15 3.93 22.90
CA SER A 334 2.51 5.32 23.26
C SER A 334 2.33 5.62 24.75
N ASP A 335 3.08 6.60 25.25
CA ASP A 335 2.97 7.12 26.61
C ASP A 335 1.59 7.72 26.87
N LEU A 336 1.02 7.45 28.04
CA LEU A 336 -0.25 8.03 28.46
C LEU A 336 -0.09 9.54 28.65
N ILE A 337 -0.72 10.33 27.78
CA ILE A 337 -0.86 11.77 27.99
C ILE A 337 -1.97 11.98 29.03
N GLU A 338 -1.68 12.68 30.13
CA GLU A 338 -2.66 13.02 31.17
C GLU A 338 -3.67 14.08 30.69
N VAL A 339 -4.54 13.70 29.76
CA VAL A 339 -5.57 14.57 29.16
C VAL A 339 -6.68 14.98 30.13
N GLU A 340 -6.74 14.36 31.31
CA GLU A 340 -7.67 14.73 32.39
C GLU A 340 -7.51 16.20 32.81
N LEU A 341 -6.29 16.74 32.74
CA LEU A 341 -5.98 18.14 33.06
C LEU A 341 -6.60 19.15 32.09
N LEU A 342 -6.95 18.70 30.87
CA LEU A 342 -7.50 19.56 29.81
C LEU A 342 -9.03 19.55 29.77
N THR A 343 -9.67 18.64 30.50
CA THR A 343 -11.13 18.48 30.44
C THR A 343 -11.86 19.70 31.02
N GLY A 344 -12.78 20.29 30.25
CA GLY A 344 -13.59 21.44 30.64
C GLY A 344 -12.93 22.80 30.46
N LYS A 345 -11.67 22.85 30.00
CA LYS A 345 -10.95 24.09 29.66
C LYS A 345 -11.54 24.74 28.41
N GLN A 346 -11.51 26.07 28.35
CA GLN A 346 -11.98 26.85 27.20
C GLN A 346 -10.82 27.28 26.33
N LEU A 347 -10.89 26.95 25.03
CA LEU A 347 -9.85 27.31 24.06
C LEU A 347 -10.45 28.11 22.90
N LEU A 348 -9.86 29.26 22.60
CA LEU A 348 -10.14 30.03 21.39
C LEU A 348 -9.25 29.52 20.25
N LEU A 349 -9.88 28.93 19.23
CA LEU A 349 -9.20 28.49 18.01
C LEU A 349 -9.36 29.56 16.93
N VAL A 350 -8.25 30.17 16.54
CA VAL A 350 -8.18 31.10 15.41
C VAL A 350 -7.52 30.39 14.24
N GLU A 351 -8.31 29.99 13.24
CA GLU A 351 -7.80 29.25 12.07
C GLU A 351 -8.52 29.73 10.80
N PRO A 352 -7.80 30.40 9.88
CA PRO A 352 -8.39 30.86 8.62
C PRO A 352 -8.89 29.72 7.73
N ASN A 353 -8.23 28.54 7.76
CA ASN A 353 -8.64 27.41 6.93
C ASN A 353 -9.72 26.55 7.61
N MET A 354 -10.93 26.55 7.07
CA MET A 354 -12.07 25.82 7.65
C MET A 354 -11.84 24.31 7.82
N GLN A 355 -11.10 23.65 6.91
CA GLN A 355 -10.84 22.21 7.04
C GLN A 355 -9.85 21.94 8.17
N ALA A 356 -8.75 22.70 8.24
CA ALA A 356 -7.79 22.61 9.33
C ALA A 356 -8.46 22.92 10.69
N ALA A 357 -9.39 23.90 10.70
CA ALA A 357 -10.17 24.24 11.88
C ALA A 357 -11.04 23.06 12.33
N SER A 358 -11.78 22.44 11.40
CA SER A 358 -12.63 21.29 11.71
C SER A 358 -11.84 20.11 12.28
N VAL A 359 -10.65 19.83 11.74
CA VAL A 359 -9.78 18.75 12.23
C VAL A 359 -9.26 19.07 13.63
N THR A 360 -8.76 20.29 13.83
CA THR A 360 -8.22 20.75 15.13
C THR A 360 -9.31 20.76 16.20
N GLN A 361 -10.52 21.25 15.88
CA GLN A 361 -11.67 21.18 16.79
C GLN A 361 -12.01 19.75 17.17
N GLN A 362 -12.01 18.82 16.20
CA GLN A 362 -12.30 17.41 16.47
C GLN A 362 -11.26 16.81 17.43
N ILE A 363 -9.97 17.09 17.23
CA ILE A 363 -8.89 16.63 18.13
C ILE A 363 -9.12 17.16 19.55
N LEU A 364 -9.32 18.46 19.70
CA LEU A 364 -9.45 19.10 21.02
C LEU A 364 -10.75 18.71 21.74
N SER A 365 -11.87 18.61 21.01
CA SER A 365 -13.17 18.24 21.60
C SER A 365 -13.20 16.79 22.08
N GLN A 366 -12.42 15.90 21.46
CA GLN A 366 -12.27 14.50 21.90
C GLN A 366 -11.60 14.41 23.28
N GLU A 367 -10.73 15.35 23.62
CA GLU A 367 -10.07 15.44 24.93
C GLU A 367 -10.87 16.27 25.95
N GLY A 368 -12.11 16.65 25.63
CA GLY A 368 -13.00 17.36 26.55
C GLY A 368 -12.77 18.88 26.64
N ILE A 369 -12.00 19.48 25.72
CA ILE A 369 -11.79 20.93 25.65
C ILE A 369 -12.98 21.60 24.95
N LEU A 370 -13.47 22.71 25.52
CA LEU A 370 -14.52 23.53 24.93
C LEU A 370 -13.91 24.52 23.93
N VAL A 371 -14.02 24.20 22.64
CA VAL A 371 -13.39 25.00 21.58
C VAL A 371 -14.35 26.03 20.99
N THR A 372 -13.98 27.31 21.08
CA THR A 372 -14.64 28.39 20.33
C THR A 372 -13.86 28.70 19.06
N TYR A 373 -14.44 28.45 17.89
CA TYR A 373 -13.78 28.71 16.61
C TYR A 373 -14.05 30.11 16.06
N ARG A 374 -13.01 30.74 15.53
CA ARG A 374 -13.07 31.95 14.71
C ARG A 374 -12.09 31.84 13.54
N SER A 375 -12.43 32.47 12.42
CA SER A 375 -11.54 32.56 11.24
C SER A 375 -10.45 33.63 11.41
N SER A 376 -10.65 34.56 12.34
CA SER A 376 -9.73 35.66 12.67
C SER A 376 -9.86 36.01 14.15
N LEU A 377 -8.87 36.71 14.71
CA LEU A 377 -8.94 37.21 16.08
C LEU A 377 -10.17 38.12 16.26
N PRO A 378 -11.02 37.87 17.26
CA PRO A 378 -12.16 38.72 17.54
C PRO A 378 -11.72 40.03 18.22
N GLU A 379 -12.46 41.11 17.99
CA GLU A 379 -12.25 42.40 18.67
C GLU A 379 -12.73 42.38 20.14
N ASN A 380 -13.65 41.47 20.47
CA ASN A 380 -14.17 41.32 21.83
C ASN A 380 -13.23 40.47 22.69
N GLU A 381 -12.83 41.01 23.83
CA GLU A 381 -11.95 40.36 24.81
C GLU A 381 -12.76 39.44 25.76
N GLU A 382 -13.30 38.35 25.22
CA GLU A 382 -13.73 37.23 26.06
C GLU A 382 -12.50 36.49 26.61
N HIS A 383 -12.57 36.05 27.86
CA HIS A 383 -11.45 35.37 28.52
C HIS A 383 -11.51 33.86 28.29
N TYR A 384 -10.40 33.26 27.89
CA TYR A 384 -10.23 31.83 27.62
C TYR A 384 -9.05 31.29 28.43
N ASP A 385 -9.00 29.97 28.67
CA ASP A 385 -7.82 29.34 29.29
C ASP A 385 -6.64 29.31 28.31
N TYR A 386 -6.94 29.10 27.02
CA TYR A 386 -5.96 28.96 25.94
C TYR A 386 -6.38 29.71 24.67
N VAL A 387 -5.42 30.22 23.92
CA VAL A 387 -5.61 30.67 22.54
C VAL A 387 -4.68 29.88 21.62
N LEU A 388 -5.24 29.23 20.60
CA LEU A 388 -4.48 28.61 19.51
C LEU A 388 -4.62 29.49 18.27
N LEU A 389 -3.54 30.19 17.92
CA LEU A 389 -3.47 31.10 16.78
C LEU A 389 -2.75 30.42 15.61
N ASN A 390 -3.47 30.08 14.55
CA ASN A 390 -2.85 29.44 13.38
C ASN A 390 -2.67 30.41 12.22
N LEU A 391 -1.48 30.38 11.64
CA LEU A 391 -1.16 31.02 10.37
C LEU A 391 -1.53 30.07 9.22
N ALA A 392 -2.16 30.60 8.18
CA ALA A 392 -2.45 29.89 6.93
C ALA A 392 -1.22 29.82 6.01
N ALA A 393 -1.04 28.71 5.29
CA ALA A 393 0.14 28.52 4.44
C ALA A 393 0.14 29.36 3.14
N ASN A 394 -1.01 29.93 2.76
CA ASN A 394 -1.18 30.65 1.50
C ASN A 394 -1.00 32.17 1.61
N GLN A 395 -0.49 32.65 2.74
CA GLN A 395 -0.28 34.07 3.02
C GLN A 395 1.15 34.32 3.48
N THR A 396 1.65 35.52 3.19
CA THR A 396 2.91 36.02 3.72
C THR A 396 2.61 36.87 4.95
N TYR A 397 3.37 36.68 6.02
CA TYR A 397 3.18 37.39 7.28
C TYR A 397 4.32 38.36 7.53
N ASP A 398 3.99 39.58 7.93
CA ASP A 398 4.95 40.52 8.49
C ASP A 398 5.05 40.32 10.01
N GLU A 399 6.27 40.39 10.53
CA GLU A 399 6.58 40.19 11.95
C GLU A 399 5.74 41.11 12.85
N GLN A 400 5.53 42.37 12.44
CA GLN A 400 4.82 43.37 13.23
C GLN A 400 3.34 43.03 13.41
N SER A 401 2.66 42.56 12.35
CA SER A 401 1.27 42.14 12.43
C SER A 401 1.10 40.89 13.27
N VAL A 402 2.01 39.92 13.14
CA VAL A 402 1.97 38.70 13.96
C VAL A 402 2.23 39.01 15.43
N ALA A 403 3.18 39.90 15.74
CA ALA A 403 3.42 40.39 17.09
C ALA A 403 2.18 41.09 17.68
N ALA A 404 1.48 41.92 16.90
CA ALA A 404 0.24 42.56 17.34
C ALA A 404 -0.87 41.54 17.64
N TRP A 405 -1.00 40.50 16.81
CA TRP A 405 -1.94 39.40 17.04
C TRP A 405 -1.62 38.59 18.29
N ILE A 406 -0.34 38.34 18.55
CA ILE A 406 0.13 37.69 19.78
C ILE A 406 -0.25 38.51 21.01
N GLU A 407 0.04 39.82 21.01
CA GLU A 407 -0.26 40.68 22.16
C GLU A 407 -1.78 40.85 22.38
N GLN A 408 -2.59 40.74 21.32
CA GLN A 408 -4.04 40.63 21.45
C GLN A 408 -4.45 39.28 22.05
N ALA A 409 -3.88 38.16 21.59
CA ALA A 409 -4.17 36.84 22.11
C ALA A 409 -3.82 36.71 23.61
N LYS A 410 -2.69 37.28 24.05
CA LYS A 410 -2.25 37.30 25.45
C LYS A 410 -3.21 38.07 26.38
N ARG A 411 -3.96 39.04 25.85
CA ARG A 411 -5.03 39.71 26.62
C ARG A 411 -6.24 38.81 26.84
N MET A 412 -6.47 37.86 25.93
CA MET A 412 -7.62 36.96 25.97
C MET A 412 -7.35 35.69 26.78
N ALA A 413 -6.13 35.18 26.78
CA ALA A 413 -5.74 34.00 27.55
C ALA A 413 -4.30 34.09 28.09
N PRO A 414 -4.03 33.47 29.25
CA PRO A 414 -2.67 33.39 29.79
C PRO A 414 -1.75 32.50 28.96
N SER A 415 -2.32 31.48 28.30
CA SER A 415 -1.61 30.55 27.42
C SER A 415 -1.95 30.85 25.96
N VAL A 416 -0.92 31.10 25.17
CA VAL A 416 -1.04 31.31 23.72
C VAL A 416 -0.11 30.33 23.04
N ILE A 417 -0.64 29.56 22.09
CA ILE A 417 0.12 28.66 21.22
C ILE A 417 -0.07 29.12 19.78
N MET A 418 1.01 29.12 19.01
CA MET A 418 0.97 29.50 17.60
C MET A 418 1.15 28.28 16.69
N GLY A 419 0.29 28.11 15.70
CA GLY A 419 0.48 27.16 14.60
C GLY A 419 1.10 27.83 13.38
N THR A 420 2.28 27.39 12.95
CA THR A 420 3.02 27.96 11.81
C THR A 420 3.14 26.96 10.65
N PRO A 421 3.00 27.41 9.38
CA PRO A 421 3.36 26.61 8.22
C PRO A 421 4.83 26.18 8.25
N SER A 422 5.15 25.02 7.68
CA SER A 422 6.52 24.49 7.61
C SER A 422 7.51 25.39 6.84
N THR A 423 7.01 26.36 6.07
CA THR A 423 7.80 27.36 5.35
C THR A 423 8.25 28.53 6.24
N GLU A 424 7.60 28.73 7.40
CA GLU A 424 7.78 29.88 8.30
C GLU A 424 8.55 29.51 9.58
N LEU A 425 9.50 28.57 9.50
CA LEU A 425 10.28 28.12 10.67
C LEU A 425 11.13 29.23 11.28
N ALA A 426 11.74 30.09 10.45
CA ALA A 426 12.54 31.22 10.94
C ALA A 426 11.69 32.21 11.76
N LEU A 427 10.49 32.52 11.27
CA LEU A 427 9.52 33.36 11.98
C LEU A 427 9.08 32.71 13.30
N ALA A 428 8.87 31.38 13.30
CA ALA A 428 8.52 30.65 14.51
C ALA A 428 9.61 30.77 15.59
N ASP A 429 10.89 30.58 15.23
CA ASP A 429 12.02 30.68 16.17
C ASP A 429 12.16 32.08 16.77
N GLN A 430 11.96 33.13 15.96
CA GLN A 430 11.96 34.51 16.42
C GLN A 430 10.81 34.77 17.42
N ILE A 431 9.59 34.36 17.08
CA ILE A 431 8.41 34.53 17.93
C ILE A 431 8.58 33.81 19.28
N MET A 432 9.11 32.58 19.26
CA MET A 432 9.38 31.82 20.48
C MET A 432 10.34 32.57 21.41
N THR A 433 11.37 33.20 20.83
CA THR A 433 12.40 33.94 21.58
C THR A 433 11.88 35.27 22.13
N GLU A 434 11.17 36.04 21.31
CA GLU A 434 10.74 37.41 21.66
C GLU A 434 9.49 37.45 22.54
N HIS A 435 8.52 36.57 22.28
CA HIS A 435 7.22 36.61 22.93
C HIS A 435 7.01 35.48 23.96
N GLN A 436 7.96 34.55 24.11
CA GLN A 436 7.90 33.41 25.04
C GLN A 436 6.65 32.54 24.85
N ILE A 437 6.29 32.30 23.59
CA ILE A 437 5.13 31.48 23.19
C ILE A 437 5.62 30.19 22.55
N GLN A 438 4.87 29.09 22.72
CA GLN A 438 5.13 27.86 22.00
C GLN A 438 4.64 27.93 20.55
N CYS A 439 5.50 27.58 19.60
CA CYS A 439 5.15 27.44 18.19
C CYS A 439 5.09 25.95 17.78
N LEU A 440 4.04 25.58 17.07
CA LEU A 440 3.82 24.24 16.52
C LEU A 440 3.75 24.30 15.00
N THR A 441 4.44 23.38 14.34
CA THR A 441 4.37 23.26 12.88
C THR A 441 3.06 22.62 12.44
N LYS A 442 2.41 23.19 11.42
CA LYS A 442 1.24 22.59 10.77
C LYS A 442 1.67 21.44 9.84
N PRO A 443 0.85 20.40 9.65
CA PRO A 443 -0.38 20.13 10.40
C PRO A 443 -0.10 19.77 11.86
N LEU A 444 -0.98 20.23 12.75
CA LEU A 444 -0.78 20.07 14.19
C LEU A 444 -0.92 18.59 14.59
N SER A 445 0.19 17.96 14.95
CA SER A 445 0.19 16.60 15.54
C SER A 445 -0.61 16.60 16.83
N ARG A 446 -1.48 15.59 17.02
CA ARG A 446 -2.28 15.46 18.24
C ARG A 446 -1.37 15.45 19.48
N ARG A 447 -0.30 14.65 19.45
CA ARG A 447 0.58 14.48 20.60
C ARG A 447 1.26 15.80 20.99
N LYS A 448 1.86 16.48 20.01
CA LYS A 448 2.56 17.76 20.25
C LYS A 448 1.60 18.83 20.77
N LEU A 449 0.40 18.93 20.17
CA LEU A 449 -0.62 19.89 20.58
C LEU A 449 -1.05 19.68 22.04
N LEU A 450 -1.36 18.44 22.43
CA LEU A 450 -1.79 18.15 23.80
C LEU A 450 -0.66 18.35 24.81
N GLN A 451 0.57 17.94 24.48
CA GLN A 451 1.74 18.18 25.33
C GLN A 451 1.99 19.68 25.54
N SER A 452 1.84 20.50 24.50
CA SER A 452 1.95 21.96 24.60
C SER A 452 0.92 22.57 25.55
N LEU A 453 -0.33 22.10 25.50
CA LEU A 453 -1.39 22.57 26.38
C LEU A 453 -1.18 22.15 27.85
N ILE A 454 -0.58 20.98 28.09
CA ILE A 454 -0.34 20.43 29.44
C ILE A 454 0.91 21.01 30.08
N ASN A 455 2.02 21.12 29.34
CA ASN A 455 3.31 21.55 29.89
C ASN A 455 3.31 22.98 30.44
N GLU A 456 2.36 23.82 30.03
CA GLU A 456 2.17 25.16 30.62
C GLU A 456 1.46 25.16 31.99
N HIS A 457 0.83 24.05 32.39
CA HIS A 457 0.25 23.89 33.73
C HIS A 457 1.26 23.44 34.80
N VAL A 458 2.46 23.02 34.39
CA VAL A 458 3.55 22.72 35.32
C VAL A 458 4.33 24.02 35.51
N GLU A 459 4.26 24.60 36.73
CA GLU A 459 5.18 25.67 37.13
C GLU A 459 6.57 25.35 36.60
N ALA A 460 7.12 26.25 35.79
CA ALA A 460 8.42 26.10 35.17
C ALA A 460 9.41 25.53 36.20
N PRO A 461 9.92 24.29 36.01
CA PRO A 461 11.15 23.92 36.68
C PRO A 461 12.15 24.96 36.22
N GLN A 462 12.68 25.73 37.18
CA GLN A 462 13.74 26.69 36.95
C GLN A 462 14.69 26.13 35.90
N ALA A 463 14.83 26.90 34.83
CA ALA A 463 15.73 26.61 33.73
C ALA A 463 17.05 26.07 34.30
N ILE A 464 17.28 24.77 34.14
CA ILE A 464 18.64 24.28 34.04
C ILE A 464 19.09 24.82 32.69
N THR A 465 19.66 26.02 32.74
CA THR A 465 20.53 26.57 31.71
C THR A 465 21.71 25.60 31.56
N ALA A 466 21.50 24.53 30.80
CA ALA A 466 22.56 23.98 29.98
C ALA A 466 22.43 24.71 28.64
N PRO A 467 23.44 25.48 28.21
CA PRO A 467 23.46 25.90 26.82
C PRO A 467 23.45 24.61 26.00
N VAL A 468 22.42 24.42 25.18
CA VAL A 468 22.59 23.58 24.00
C VAL A 468 23.54 24.39 23.14
N GLU A 469 24.84 24.17 23.37
CA GLU A 469 25.85 24.45 22.38
C GLU A 469 25.29 23.87 21.09
N THR A 470 25.13 24.74 20.10
CA THR A 470 25.04 24.35 18.70
C THR A 470 26.01 23.20 18.51
N GLU A 471 25.52 21.99 18.28
CA GLU A 471 26.36 20.84 17.94
C GLU A 471 27.07 21.16 16.62
N GLU A 472 28.14 21.95 16.68
CA GLU A 472 29.29 21.72 15.84
C GLU A 472 29.65 20.26 16.10
N SER A 473 29.37 19.39 15.12
CA SER A 473 29.60 17.95 15.25
C SER A 473 31.00 17.70 15.80
N GLU A 474 31.09 17.39 17.09
CA GLU A 474 32.35 17.01 17.72
C GLU A 474 32.83 15.76 17.00
N ARG A 475 33.96 15.89 16.28
CA ARG A 475 34.59 14.73 15.65
C ARG A 475 35.01 13.79 16.76
N LEU A 476 34.47 12.57 16.72
CA LEU A 476 34.83 11.52 17.66
C LEU A 476 36.34 11.25 17.53
N PRO A 477 37.08 11.06 18.64
CA PRO A 477 38.53 10.78 18.65
C PRO A 477 38.80 9.32 18.23
N LEU A 478 38.33 8.96 17.04
CA LEU A 478 38.38 7.62 16.47
C LEU A 478 39.21 7.65 15.18
N THR A 479 39.99 6.60 14.99
CA THR A 479 40.67 6.31 13.73
C THR A 479 39.89 5.22 13.02
N VAL A 480 39.31 5.55 11.86
CA VAL A 480 38.47 4.64 11.09
C VAL A 480 39.14 4.26 9.78
N LEU A 481 39.17 2.97 9.47
CA LEU A 481 39.63 2.44 8.20
C LEU A 481 38.43 2.27 7.25
N ALA A 482 38.38 3.06 6.18
CA ALA A 482 37.38 2.95 5.12
C ALA A 482 37.89 2.02 4.01
N VAL A 483 37.12 0.98 3.69
CA VAL A 483 37.47 -0.03 2.67
C VAL A 483 36.34 -0.11 1.66
N ASP A 484 36.64 0.21 0.40
CA ASP A 484 35.68 0.10 -0.71
C ASP A 484 36.47 -0.10 -2.01
N ASP A 485 36.04 -1.07 -2.82
CA ASP A 485 36.67 -1.43 -4.09
C ASP A 485 36.35 -0.43 -5.21
N ASN A 486 35.31 0.40 -5.01
CA ASN A 486 34.97 1.50 -5.89
C ASN A 486 35.63 2.82 -5.42
N PRO A 487 36.54 3.42 -6.23
CA PRO A 487 37.28 4.61 -5.85
C PRO A 487 36.40 5.87 -5.64
N ALA A 488 35.20 5.92 -6.23
CA ALA A 488 34.26 7.01 -6.01
C ALA A 488 33.57 6.88 -4.65
N ASN A 489 33.10 5.68 -4.30
CA ASN A 489 32.51 5.38 -3.00
C ASN A 489 33.53 5.53 -1.87
N LEU A 490 34.75 5.04 -2.07
CA LEU A 490 35.83 5.19 -1.10
C LEU A 490 36.10 6.66 -0.78
N LYS A 491 36.14 7.53 -1.80
CA LYS A 491 36.30 8.98 -1.61
C LYS A 491 35.11 9.60 -0.87
N LEU A 492 33.88 9.19 -1.20
CA LEU A 492 32.67 9.69 -0.55
C LEU A 492 32.59 9.26 0.92
N ILE A 493 32.76 7.97 1.21
CA ILE A 493 32.77 7.41 2.58
C ILE A 493 33.89 8.07 3.39
N SER A 494 35.08 8.25 2.79
CA SER A 494 36.18 8.93 3.46
C SER A 494 35.87 10.40 3.76
N ALA A 495 35.15 11.10 2.88
CA ALA A 495 34.73 12.48 3.12
C ALA A 495 33.67 12.57 4.23
N LEU A 496 32.66 11.68 4.21
CA LEU A 496 31.60 11.62 5.22
C LEU A 496 32.15 11.23 6.61
N LEU A 497 33.10 10.29 6.67
CA LEU A 497 33.72 9.89 7.94
C LEU A 497 34.61 11.00 8.51
N LYS A 498 35.34 11.76 7.68
CA LYS A 498 36.16 12.91 8.14
C LYS A 498 35.34 14.02 8.80
N GLU A 499 34.03 14.05 8.57
CA GLU A 499 33.11 14.98 9.26
C GLU A 499 32.78 14.51 10.68
N ARG A 500 32.88 13.20 10.98
CA ARG A 500 32.45 12.60 12.25
C ARG A 500 33.57 12.01 13.08
N VAL A 501 34.74 11.73 12.51
CA VAL A 501 35.89 11.13 13.20
C VAL A 501 37.19 11.88 12.92
N GLU A 502 38.15 11.77 13.82
CA GLU A 502 39.42 12.51 13.79
C GLU A 502 40.35 12.05 12.65
N THR A 503 40.46 10.74 12.42
CA THR A 503 41.34 10.19 11.38
C THR A 503 40.63 9.15 10.53
N VAL A 504 40.74 9.27 9.20
CA VAL A 504 40.22 8.27 8.26
C VAL A 504 41.34 7.80 7.34
N THR A 505 41.62 6.50 7.37
CA THR A 505 42.56 5.83 6.47
C THR A 505 41.76 5.09 5.40
N ALA A 506 42.09 5.24 4.11
CA ALA A 506 41.35 4.65 3.01
C ALA A 506 42.15 3.55 2.31
N CYS A 507 41.52 2.42 1.97
CA CYS A 507 42.14 1.36 1.17
C CYS A 507 41.14 0.71 0.22
N SER A 508 41.64 0.11 -0.88
CA SER A 508 40.81 -0.34 -2.01
C SER A 508 40.54 -1.84 -2.07
N ASN A 509 41.05 -2.62 -1.10
CA ASN A 509 40.80 -4.07 -1.03
C ASN A 509 41.11 -4.62 0.37
N GLY A 510 40.57 -5.81 0.64
CA GLY A 510 40.69 -6.48 1.94
C GLY A 510 42.13 -6.79 2.36
N GLN A 511 43.04 -7.07 1.43
CA GLN A 511 44.45 -7.35 1.77
C GLN A 511 45.17 -6.10 2.27
N GLN A 512 44.95 -4.95 1.64
CA GLN A 512 45.46 -3.66 2.12
C GLN A 512 44.84 -3.28 3.45
N ALA A 513 43.55 -3.57 3.65
CA ALA A 513 42.87 -3.30 4.90
C ALA A 513 43.51 -4.06 6.06
N VAL A 514 43.79 -5.36 5.89
CA VAL A 514 44.48 -6.18 6.90
C VAL A 514 45.87 -5.65 7.19
N ASN A 515 46.65 -5.27 6.17
CA ASN A 515 48.00 -4.75 6.35
C ASN A 515 48.06 -3.39 7.08
N LEU A 516 46.97 -2.61 7.05
CA LEU A 516 46.85 -1.32 7.73
C LEU A 516 46.21 -1.44 9.12
N ALA A 517 45.56 -2.57 9.42
CA ALA A 517 44.90 -2.85 10.69
C ALA A 517 45.80 -3.59 11.70
N THR A 518 46.90 -4.19 11.23
CA THR A 518 48.02 -4.73 12.04
C THR A 518 49.14 -3.72 12.16
#